data_AF-A0A2J9E6L0-F1
#
_entry.id   AF-A0A2J9E6L0-F1
#
_cell.length_a   1.000
_cell.length_b   1.000
_cell.length_c   1.000
_cell.angle_alpha   90.00
_cell.angle_beta   90.00
_cell.angle_gamma   90.00
#
_symmetry.space_group_name_H-M   'P 1'
#
loop_
_entity.id
_entity.type
_entity.pdbx_description
1 polymer ?
#
loop_
_entity_poly.entity_id
_entity_poly.type
_entity_poly.pdbx_seq_one_letter_code
_entity_poly.pdbx_strand_id
1 'polypeptide(L)' 'MVMKIRCTACGSAKFTFTHDPSADPAFHGARCASCNKRLTARDLLPNTLVDPIARCLVAQASKKDRSKGT' A
#
# COMPACT_ATOMS: atom_id res chain seq x y z
N MET A 1 -17.26 -0.22 4.52
CA MET A 1 -16.29 0.78 4.01
C MET A 1 -15.29 0.03 3.14
N VAL A 2 -15.33 0.17 1.81
CA VAL A 2 -14.40 -0.52 0.90
C VAL A 2 -13.23 0.42 0.63
N MET A 3 -12.00 0.01 0.96
CA MET A 3 -10.78 0.76 0.63
C MET A 3 -10.69 0.91 -0.89
N LYS A 4 -10.67 2.16 -1.39
CA LYS A 4 -10.38 2.45 -2.79
C LYS A 4 -8.94 2.97 -2.88
N ILE A 5 -8.12 2.28 -3.67
CA ILE A 5 -6.76 2.72 -4.03
C ILE A 5 -6.84 4.12 -4.64
N ARG A 6 -5.97 5.03 -4.19
CA ARG A 6 -5.89 6.40 -4.70
C ARG A 6 -4.44 6.78 -4.95
N CYS A 7 -4.21 7.56 -6.00
CA CYS A 7 -2.90 8.12 -6.26
C CYS A 7 -2.53 9.07 -5.13
N THR A 8 -1.45 8.78 -4.42
CA THR A 8 -0.93 9.62 -3.33
C THR A 8 -0.47 11.01 -3.79
N ALA A 9 -0.22 11.21 -5.10
CA ALA A 9 0.19 12.50 -5.63
C ALA A 9 -0.99 13.43 -5.99
N CYS A 10 -2.09 12.88 -6.54
CA CYS A 10 -3.21 13.70 -7.05
C CYS A 10 -4.60 13.26 -6.56
N GLY A 11 -4.70 12.23 -5.73
CA GLY A 11 -5.96 11.71 -5.18
C GLY A 11 -6.84 10.91 -6.14
N SER A 12 -6.48 10.84 -7.42
CA SER A 12 -7.23 10.11 -8.45
C SER A 12 -7.36 8.63 -8.12
N ALA A 13 -8.55 8.08 -8.34
CA ALA A 13 -8.85 6.65 -8.21
C ALA A 13 -8.75 5.90 -9.55
N LYS A 14 -8.32 6.58 -10.62
CA LYS A 14 -8.21 6.00 -11.97
C LYS A 14 -6.75 5.65 -12.27
N PHE A 15 -6.55 4.41 -12.71
CA PHE A 15 -5.24 3.87 -13.09
C PHE A 15 -5.33 3.17 -14.45
N THR A 16 -4.27 3.28 -15.23
CA THR A 16 -4.10 2.58 -16.51
C THR A 16 -3.04 1.51 -16.32
N PHE A 17 -3.36 0.26 -16.69
CA PHE A 17 -2.39 -0.83 -16.71
C PHE A 17 -1.40 -0.59 -17.84
N THR A 18 -0.11 -0.69 -17.53
CA THR A 18 0.99 -0.50 -18.47
C THR A 18 1.85 -1.74 -18.42
N HIS A 19 1.82 -2.51 -19.51
CA HIS A 19 2.74 -3.63 -19.67
C HIS A 19 4.07 -3.07 -20.15
N ASP A 20 5.02 -2.93 -19.24
CA ASP A 20 6.38 -2.50 -19.57
C ASP A 20 7.31 -3.71 -19.41
N PRO A 21 7.75 -4.34 -20.51
CA PRO A 21 8.51 -5.59 -20.48
C PRO A 21 9.91 -5.45 -19.89
N SER A 22 10.39 -4.22 -19.65
CA SER A 22 11.69 -3.98 -19.02
C SER A 22 11.61 -3.64 -17.52
N ALA A 23 10.42 -3.67 -16.92
CA ALA A 23 10.23 -3.00 -15.65
C ALA A 23 10.71 -3.84 -14.46
N ASP A 24 11.67 -3.26 -13.74
CA ASP A 24 11.99 -3.43 -12.32
C ASP A 24 10.94 -4.25 -11.55
N PRO A 25 11.31 -5.33 -10.85
CA PRO A 25 10.38 -6.17 -10.08
C PRO A 25 9.55 -5.40 -9.04
N ALA A 26 9.95 -4.19 -8.67
CA ALA A 26 9.14 -3.30 -7.82
C ALA A 26 7.99 -2.58 -8.56
N PHE A 27 7.85 -2.75 -9.88
CA PHE A 27 6.81 -2.09 -10.67
C PHE A 27 5.52 -2.92 -10.74
N HIS A 28 4.42 -2.37 -10.22
CA HIS A 28 3.11 -3.02 -10.20
C HIS A 28 2.33 -2.94 -11.52
N GLY A 29 2.97 -2.55 -12.63
CA GLY A 29 2.34 -2.57 -13.95
C GLY A 29 1.22 -1.55 -14.15
N ALA A 30 1.15 -0.46 -13.37
CA ALA A 30 0.09 0.54 -13.52
C ALA A 30 0.58 1.98 -13.28
N ARG A 31 -0.12 2.94 -13.88
CA ARG A 31 0.13 4.38 -13.71
C ARG A 31 -1.18 5.13 -13.45
N CYS A 32 -1.11 6.23 -12.72
CA CYS A 32 -2.27 7.10 -12.50
C CYS A 32 -2.74 7.71 -13.83
N ALA A 33 -4.01 7.57 -14.16
CA ALA A 33 -4.59 8.11 -15.39
C ALA A 33 -4.69 9.64 -15.40
N SER A 34 -4.47 10.30 -14.26
CA SER A 34 -4.54 11.77 -14.14
C SER A 34 -3.17 12.44 -14.19
N CYS A 35 -2.18 11.94 -13.45
CA CYS A 35 -0.85 12.56 -13.38
C CYS A 35 0.29 11.70 -13.93
N ASN A 36 -0.01 10.53 -14.52
CA ASN A 36 0.96 9.58 -15.08
C ASN A 36 2.04 9.07 -14.09
N LYS A 37 1.92 9.35 -12.80
CA LYS A 37 2.76 8.78 -11.74
C LYS A 37 2.62 7.26 -11.75
N ARG A 38 3.73 6.53 -11.59
CA ARG A 38 3.73 5.07 -11.39
C ARG A 38 2.98 4.72 -10.11
N LEU A 39 2.20 3.64 -10.16
CA LEU A 39 1.57 3.06 -8.97
C LEU A 39 2.65 2.41 -8.11
N THR A 40 2.71 2.78 -6.82
CA THR A 40 3.66 2.21 -5.85
C THR A 40 2.92 1.57 -4.68
N ALA A 41 3.61 0.78 -3.86
CA ALA A 41 3.04 0.16 -2.67
C ALA A 41 2.35 1.18 -1.73
N ARG A 42 2.84 2.43 -1.66
CA ARG A 42 2.20 3.50 -0.87
C ARG A 42 0.80 3.84 -1.34
N ASP A 43 0.50 3.70 -2.62
CA ASP A 43 -0.84 3.94 -3.17
C ASP A 43 -1.83 2.81 -2.79
N LEU A 44 -1.31 1.63 -2.43
CA LEU A 44 -2.08 0.46 -2.01
C LEU A 44 -2.36 0.44 -0.50
N LEU A 45 -1.60 1.19 0.28
CA LEU A 45 -1.76 1.25 1.72
C LEU A 45 -2.89 2.22 2.11
N PRO A 46 -3.66 1.89 3.15
CA PRO A 46 -4.57 2.84 3.79
C PRO A 46 -3.84 4.13 4.18
N ASN A 47 -4.48 5.28 3.94
CA ASN A 47 -3.96 6.55 4.44
C ASN A 47 -4.31 6.69 5.94
N THR A 48 -3.62 5.91 6.77
CA THR A 48 -3.77 5.92 8.23
C THR A 48 -2.51 6.51 8.86
N LEU A 49 -2.67 7.26 9.96
CA LEU A 49 -1.56 7.86 10.72
C LEU A 49 -0.49 6.85 11.14
N VAL A 50 -0.90 5.59 11.32
CA VAL A 50 -0.03 4.47 11.63
C VAL A 50 -0.09 3.50 10.46
N ASP A 51 1.07 3.05 9.97
CA ASP A 51 1.15 1.98 8.98
C ASP A 51 0.38 0.75 9.50
N PRO A 52 -0.67 0.29 8.80
CA PRO A 52 -1.49 -0.81 9.27
C PRO A 52 -0.69 -2.12 9.40
N ILE A 53 0.38 -2.30 8.62
CA ILE A 53 1.30 -3.43 8.76
C ILE A 53 2.06 -3.29 10.09
N ALA A 54 2.66 -2.13 10.34
CA ALA A 54 3.37 -1.86 11.60
C ALA A 54 2.45 -2.03 12.82
N ARG A 55 1.22 -1.50 12.75
CA ARG A 55 0.20 -1.68 13.81
C ARG A 55 -0.11 -3.15 14.06
N CYS A 56 -0.24 -3.95 13.00
CA CYS A 56 -0.51 -5.37 13.11
C CYS A 56 0.68 -6.12 13.75
N LEU A 57 1.91 -5.80 13.33
CA LEU A 57 3.13 -6.39 13.87
C LEU A 57 3.34 -6.05 15.35
N VAL A 58 3.13 -4.81 15.76
CA VAL A 58 3.20 -4.38 17.17
C VAL A 58 2.15 -5.10 18.02
N ALA A 59 0.93 -5.24 17.51
CA ALA A 59 -0.14 -5.99 18.20
C ALA A 59 0.17 -7.49 18.34
N GLN A 60 0.89 -8.09 17.39
CA GLN A 60 1.32 -9.48 17.49
C GLN A 60 2.47 -9.67 18.49
N ALA A 61 3.45 -8.78 18.50
CA ALA A 61 4.55 -8.81 19.46
C ALA A 61 4.03 -8.75 20.91
N SER A 62 3.12 -7.81 21.19
CA SER A 62 2.53 -7.65 22.53
C SER A 62 1.63 -8.83 22.97
N LYS A 63 1.05 -9.60 22.04
CA LYS A 63 0.36 -10.87 22.36
C LYS A 63 1.34 -12.00 22.71
N LYS A 64 2.50 -12.05 22.04
CA LYS A 64 3.53 -13.06 22.28
C LYS A 64 4.16 -12.91 23.67
N ASP A 65 4.41 -11.68 24.11
CA ASP A 65 4.89 -11.41 25.48
C ASP A 65 3.89 -11.84 26.57
N ARG A 66 2.59 -11.59 26.38
CA ARG A 66 1.55 -12.03 27.34
C ARG A 66 1.40 -13.55 27.43
N SER A 67 1.76 -14.29 26.38
CA SER A 67 1.62 -15.75 26.34
C SER A 67 2.80 -16.49 26.98
N LYS A 68 3.88 -15.77 27.35
CA LYS A 68 5.10 -16.35 27.93
C LYS A 68 5.17 -16.21 29.46
N GLY A 69 4.14 -15.61 30.06
CA GLY A 69 4.06 -15.28 31.50
C GLY A 69 3.05 -16.11 32.29
N THR A 70 2.74 -17.35 31.86
CA THR A 70 1.96 -18.33 32.64
C THR A 70 2.72 -19.63 32.74
#